data_AF-A0A818X061-F1
#
_entry.id   AF-A0A818X061-F1
#
_cell.length_a   1.000
_cell.length_b   1.000
_cell.length_c   1.000
_cell.angle_alpha   90.00
_cell.angle_beta   90.00
_cell.angle_gamma   90.00
#
_symmetry.space_group_name_H-M   'P 1'
#
loop_
_entity.id
_entity.type
_entity.pdbx_description
1 polymer ?
#
loop_
_entity_poly.entity_id
_entity_poly.type
_entity_poly.pdbx_seq_one_letter_code
_entity_poly.pdbx_strand_id
1 'polypeptide(L)' 'MLQKISNEPDTARTIVLTPEIYQLPYEIIIIETSDNEKLHGYLIKQNNHSDQCETLIFFHGNAGNIGHRILKTISD' A
#
# COMPACT_ATOMS: atom_id res chain seq x y z
N MET A 1 10.84 -33.41 -4.67
CA MET A 1 11.05 -32.00 -5.06
C MET A 1 9.98 -31.18 -4.37
N LEU A 2 10.29 -30.61 -3.20
CA LEU A 2 9.32 -29.83 -2.43
C LEU A 2 9.16 -28.48 -3.11
N GLN A 3 7.99 -28.23 -3.70
CA GLN A 3 7.64 -26.89 -4.18
C GLN A 3 7.55 -25.99 -2.95
N LYS A 4 8.43 -24.99 -2.92
CA LYS A 4 8.45 -23.93 -1.94
C LYS A 4 7.14 -23.17 -2.12
N ILE A 5 6.18 -23.38 -1.21
CA ILE A 5 4.95 -22.59 -1.18
C ILE A 5 5.37 -21.18 -0.77
N SER A 6 5.63 -20.34 -1.77
CA SER A 6 5.80 -18.91 -1.57
C SER A 6 4.43 -18.36 -1.22
N ASN A 7 4.25 -17.84 -0.01
CA ASN A 7 3.02 -17.16 0.42
C ASN A 7 2.74 -15.85 -0.34
N GLU A 8 3.40 -15.62 -1.47
CA GLU A 8 3.23 -14.45 -2.30
C GLU A 8 2.30 -14.81 -3.46
N PRO A 9 1.22 -14.06 -3.69
CA PRO A 9 0.38 -14.28 -4.86
C PRO A 9 1.24 -14.15 -6.11
N ASP A 10 1.08 -15.04 -7.10
CA ASP A 10 1.75 -14.95 -8.40
C ASP A 10 1.57 -13.58 -9.09
N THR A 11 0.56 -12.82 -8.66
CA THR A 11 0.21 -11.50 -9.16
C THR A 11 0.90 -10.34 -8.44
N ALA A 12 1.68 -10.57 -7.37
CA ALA A 12 2.31 -9.52 -6.57
C ALA A 12 3.18 -8.54 -7.38
N ARG A 13 3.69 -9.01 -8.52
CA ARG A 13 4.56 -8.27 -9.44
C ARG A 13 3.88 -7.81 -10.72
N THR A 14 2.63 -8.22 -10.96
CA THR A 14 1.92 -7.95 -12.23
C THR A 14 0.63 -7.16 -12.04
N ILE A 15 0.03 -7.18 -10.84
CA ILE A 15 -1.20 -6.46 -10.53
C ILE A 15 -0.95 -5.57 -9.32
N VAL A 16 -1.03 -4.25 -9.55
CA VAL A 16 -1.00 -3.24 -8.50
C VAL A 16 -2.42 -2.76 -8.27
N LEU A 17 -3.05 -3.30 -7.22
CA LEU A 17 -4.34 -2.79 -6.77
C LEU A 17 -4.18 -1.35 -6.28
N THR A 18 -5.07 -0.47 -6.73
CA THR A 18 -5.19 0.92 -6.27
C THR A 18 -6.32 1.04 -5.24
N PRO A 19 -6.33 2.07 -4.38
CA PRO A 19 -7.42 2.28 -3.42
C PRO A 19 -8.79 2.50 -4.08
N GLU A 20 -8.82 2.89 -5.35
CA GLU A 20 -10.03 3.11 -6.14
C GLU A 20 -10.95 1.89 -6.23
N ILE A 21 -10.39 0.67 -6.21
CA ILE A 21 -11.19 -0.55 -6.26
C ILE A 21 -12.13 -0.70 -5.05
N TYR A 22 -11.85 0.04 -3.97
CA TYR A 22 -12.67 0.13 -2.76
C TYR A 22 -13.35 1.49 -2.62
N GLN A 23 -13.36 2.32 -3.68
CA GLN A 23 -13.95 3.66 -3.70
C GLN A 23 -13.35 4.60 -2.64
N LEU A 24 -12.09 4.37 -2.26
CA LEU A 24 -11.37 5.24 -1.32
C LEU A 24 -10.73 6.41 -2.08
N PRO A 25 -10.92 7.67 -1.65
CA PRO A 25 -10.18 8.79 -2.20
C PRO A 25 -8.70 8.67 -1.80
N TYR A 26 -7.81 8.80 -2.78
CA TYR A 26 -6.38 8.66 -2.54
C TYR A 26 -5.55 9.59 -3.43
N GLU A 27 -4.36 9.90 -2.94
CA GLU A 27 -3.29 10.58 -3.68
C GLU A 27 -2.14 9.60 -3.90
N ILE A 28 -1.52 9.67 -5.08
CA ILE A 28 -0.24 9.02 -5.31
C ILE A 28 0.84 9.93 -4.73
N ILE A 29 1.69 9.38 -3.88
CA ILE A 29 2.84 10.08 -3.31
C ILE A 29 4.14 9.40 -3.74
N ILE A 30 5.17 10.23 -3.98
CA ILE A 30 6.54 9.79 -4.20
C ILE A 30 7.39 10.40 -3.10
N ILE A 31 8.05 9.55 -2.32
CA ILE A 31 8.98 9.98 -1.26
C ILE A 31 10.39 9.76 -1.78
N GLU A 32 11.17 10.83 -1.87
CA GLU A 32 12.60 10.77 -2.19
C GLU A 32 13.39 10.54 -0.90
N THR A 33 14.22 9.50 -0.88
CA THR A 33 15.06 9.15 0.25
C THR A 33 16.44 9.82 0.14
N SER A 34 17.20 9.86 1.24
CA SER A 34 18.53 10.47 1.26
C SER A 34 19.55 9.76 0.37
N ASP A 35 19.31 8.49 0.01
CA ASP A 35 20.09 7.70 -0.93
C ASP A 35 19.56 7.76 -2.37
N ASN A 36 18.61 8.67 -2.66
CA ASN A 36 18.00 8.94 -3.97
C ASN A 36 17.08 7.84 -4.51
N GLU A 37 16.59 6.95 -3.65
CA GLU A 37 15.51 6.04 -4.01
C GLU A 37 14.15 6.75 -4.01
N LYS A 38 13.25 6.27 -4.86
CA LYS A 38 11.89 6.82 -4.98
C LYS A 38 10.87 5.80 -4.50
N LEU A 39 10.30 6.04 -3.32
CA LEU A 39 9.27 5.19 -2.75
C LEU A 39 7.90 5.64 -3.24
N HIS A 40 7.21 4.74 -3.95
CA HIS A 40 5.84 4.97 -4.40
C HIS A 40 4.84 4.52 -3.33
N GLY A 41 3.86 5.37 -3.02
CA GLY A 41 2.84 5.08 -2.02
C GLY A 41 1.47 5.66 -2.35
N TYR A 42 0.49 5.27 -1.56
CA TYR A 42 -0.86 5.81 -1.57
C TYR A 42 -1.11 6.56 -0.26
N LEU A 43 -1.60 7.79 -0.35
CA LEU A 43 -2.07 8.58 0.78
C LEU A 43 -3.60 8.64 0.73
N ILE A 44 -4.25 8.05 1.73
CA ILE A 44 -5.70 8.09 1.88
C ILE A 44 -5.99 9.07 3.03
N LYS A 45 -6.63 10.19 2.72
CA LYS A 45 -6.99 11.21 3.71
C LYS A 45 -8.38 10.91 4.26
N GLN A 46 -8.57 11.16 5.55
CA GLN A 46 -9.92 11.15 6.10
C GLN A 46 -10.78 12.25 5.43
N ASN A 47 -12.05 11.94 5.19
CA ASN A 47 -12.97 12.87 4.55
C ASN A 47 -13.34 14.07 5.44
N ASN A 48 -13.18 13.94 6.76
CA ASN A 48 -13.55 14.97 7.71
C ASN A 48 -12.31 15.75 8.16
N HIS A 49 -12.39 17.08 8.11
CA HIS A 49 -11.39 17.98 8.68
C HIS A 49 -11.52 17.98 10.21
N SER A 50 -11.10 16.87 10.83
CA SER A 50 -10.90 16.79 12.28
C SER A 50 -9.51 17.34 12.62
N ASP A 51 -9.38 18.08 13.72
CA ASP A 51 -8.07 18.48 14.24
C ASP A 51 -7.27 17.28 14.79
N GLN A 52 -7.95 16.15 15.01
CA GLN A 52 -7.34 14.89 15.42
C GLN A 52 -7.38 13.90 14.24
N CYS A 53 -6.19 13.63 13.69
CA CYS A 53 -5.96 12.79 12.52
C CYS A 53 -4.88 11.74 12.83
N GLU A 54 -5.21 10.64 13.50
CA GLU A 54 -4.24 9.55 13.66
C GLU A 54 -3.81 9.02 12.28
N THR A 55 -2.51 8.95 12.05
CA THR A 55 -1.94 8.47 10.78
C THR A 55 -1.42 7.06 10.95
N LEU A 56 -1.96 6.12 10.18
CA LEU A 56 -1.45 4.76 10.07
C LEU A 56 -0.50 4.66 8.88
N ILE A 57 0.64 4.00 9.08
CA ILE A 57 1.65 3.77 8.04
C ILE A 57 1.81 2.27 7.84
N PHE A 58 1.59 1.81 6.62
CA PHE A 58 1.75 0.41 6.24
C PHE A 58 2.94 0.23 5.29
N PHE A 59 3.67 -0.87 5.49
CA PHE A 59 4.73 -1.31 4.58
C PHE A 59 4.37 -2.67 3.97
N HIS A 60 4.79 -2.90 2.73
CA HIS A 60 4.70 -4.22 2.10
C HIS A 60 5.92 -5.09 2.44
N GLY A 61 5.81 -6.40 2.22
CA GLY A 61 6.92 -7.32 2.39
C GLY A 61 7.93 -7.24 1.23
N ASN A 62 9.11 -7.82 1.42
CA ASN A 62 10.14 -7.88 0.38
C ASN A 62 9.58 -8.50 -0.92
N ALA A 63 9.91 -7.92 -2.06
CA ALA A 63 9.44 -8.31 -3.40
C ALA A 63 7.91 -8.29 -3.60
N GLY A 64 7.16 -7.69 -2.68
CA GLY A 64 5.73 -7.42 -2.80
C GLY A 64 5.41 -6.02 -3.33
N ASN A 65 4.14 -5.65 -3.26
CA ASN A 65 3.63 -4.35 -3.69
C ASN A 65 2.62 -3.79 -2.66
N ILE A 66 2.51 -2.47 -2.56
CA ILE A 66 1.67 -1.78 -1.57
C ILE A 66 0.17 -2.06 -1.75
N GLY A 67 -0.27 -2.41 -2.97
CA GLY A 67 -1.66 -2.76 -3.25
C GLY A 67 -2.20 -3.90 -2.39
N HIS A 68 -1.34 -4.82 -1.93
CA HIS A 68 -1.73 -5.92 -1.03
C HIS A 68 -2.06 -5.47 0.40
N ARG A 69 -1.72 -4.24 0.79
CA ARG A 69 -2.03 -3.70 2.12
C ARG A 69 -3.34 -2.93 2.17
N ILE A 70 -3.90 -2.55 1.03
CA ILE A 70 -5.15 -1.77 0.95
C ILE A 70 -6.32 -2.49 1.63
N LEU A 71 -6.45 -3.80 1.46
CA LEU A 71 -7.47 -4.61 2.13
C LEU A 71 -7.44 -4.48 3.66
N LYS A 72 -6.25 -4.34 4.25
CA LYS A 72 -6.09 -4.23 5.72
C LYS A 72 -6.42 -2.85 6.25
N THR A 73 -6.39 -1.83 5.40
CA THR A 73 -6.71 -0.45 5.77
C THR A 73 -8.21 -0.24 6.00
N ILE A 74 -9.07 -1.15 5.54
CA ILE A 74 -10.55 -1.04 5.67
C ILE A 74 -11.08 -1.85 6.86
N SER A 75 -10.31 -2.82 7.35
CA SER A 75 -10.75 -3.76 8.39
C SER A 75 -10.38 -3.36 9.82
N ASP A 76 -9.49 -2.38 9.98
CA ASP A 76 -8.99 -1.85 11.27
C ASP A 76 -9.57 -0.45 11.51
#